data_AF-A0A0A3JV93-F1
#
_entry.id   AF-A0A0A3JV93-F1
#
_cell.length_a   1.000
_cell.length_b   1.000
_cell.length_c   1.000
_cell.angle_alpha   90.00
_cell.angle_beta   90.00
_cell.angle_gamma   90.00
#
_symmetry.space_group_name_H-M   'P 1'
#
loop_
_entity.id
_entity.type
_entity.pdbx_description
1 polymer ?
#
loop_
_entity_poly.entity_id
_entity_poly.type
_entity_poly.pdbx_seq_one_letter_code
_entity_poly.pdbx_strand_id
1 'polypeptide(L)'
;MKKVYSYPVIFAVEDHQTKDGDFPVFITIPDLIDAGFVASSGGHTEDDIIGIASNCMKNALENGIKNGLEVPSISNLRDIDVKRHLASYDEGPVELKSITIEWIKAEV
;
A
#
# COMPACT_ATOMS: atom_id res chain seq x y z
N MET A 1 -4.02 -20.77 -14.66
CA MET A 1 -4.00 -20.90 -13.20
C MET A 1 -3.59 -19.54 -12.66
N LYS A 2 -4.43 -18.84 -11.89
CA LYS A 2 -4.05 -17.53 -11.32
C LYS A 2 -2.98 -17.74 -10.25
N LYS A 3 -1.98 -16.88 -10.19
CA LYS A 3 -0.91 -16.90 -9.19
C LYS A 3 -1.30 -16.01 -8.04
N VAL A 4 -1.19 -16.53 -6.81
CA VAL A 4 -1.48 -15.78 -5.60
C VAL A 4 -0.19 -15.16 -5.09
N TYR A 5 -0.21 -13.84 -4.90
CA TYR A 5 0.86 -13.08 -4.28
C TYR A 5 0.41 -12.57 -2.91
N SER A 6 1.35 -12.50 -1.96
CA SER A 6 1.09 -12.06 -0.59
C SER A 6 2.20 -11.15 -0.14
N TYR A 7 1.90 -9.89 0.16
CA TYR A 7 2.88 -8.90 0.59
C TYR A 7 2.39 -8.16 1.84
N PRO A 8 3.33 -7.66 2.66
CA PRO A 8 2.98 -6.70 3.68
C PRO A 8 2.58 -5.37 3.05
N VAL A 9 1.55 -4.74 3.60
CA VAL A 9 0.98 -3.48 3.12
C VAL A 9 0.85 -2.53 4.29
N ILE A 10 1.34 -1.32 4.12
CA ILE A 10 1.20 -0.25 5.10
C ILE A 10 -0.10 0.51 4.80
N PHE A 11 -0.91 0.69 5.85
CA PHE A 11 -2.09 1.54 5.87
C PHE A 11 -1.78 2.73 6.78
N ALA A 12 -1.73 3.93 6.22
CA ALA A 12 -1.53 5.18 6.93
C ALA A 12 -2.84 5.96 6.91
N VAL A 13 -3.46 6.15 8.08
CA VAL A 13 -4.72 6.89 8.24
C VAL A 13 -4.40 8.35 8.53
N GLU A 14 -4.91 9.25 7.71
CA GLU A 14 -4.72 10.68 7.86
C GLU A 14 -5.57 11.24 9.01
N ASP A 15 -5.17 12.37 9.58
CA ASP A 15 -5.81 12.98 10.76
C ASP A 15 -6.99 13.91 10.44
N HIS A 16 -7.16 14.27 9.17
CA HIS A 16 -8.26 15.12 8.73
C HIS A 16 -9.47 14.30 8.28
N GLN A 17 -10.66 14.83 8.53
CA GLN A 17 -11.90 14.20 8.10
C GLN A 17 -12.31 14.66 6.71
N THR A 18 -12.86 13.73 5.94
CA THR A 18 -13.60 14.04 4.71
C THR A 18 -14.91 14.75 5.05
N LYS A 19 -15.61 15.25 4.03
CA LYS A 19 -16.94 15.88 4.20
C LYS A 19 -17.98 14.92 4.78
N ASP A 20 -17.77 13.63 4.61
CA ASP A 20 -18.67 12.56 5.05
C ASP A 20 -18.31 12.05 6.46
N GLY A 21 -17.24 12.57 7.07
CA GLY A 21 -16.82 12.25 8.45
C GLY A 21 -15.79 11.13 8.56
N ASP A 22 -15.39 10.53 7.44
CA ASP A 22 -14.39 9.46 7.36
C ASP A 22 -12.96 10.01 7.37
N PHE A 23 -11.99 9.16 7.70
CA PHE A 23 -10.57 9.49 7.61
C PHE A 23 -9.97 8.85 6.35
N PRO A 24 -9.28 9.62 5.49
CA PRO A 24 -8.60 9.06 4.34
C PRO A 24 -7.51 8.08 4.75
N VAL A 25 -7.35 7.04 3.96
CA VAL A 25 -6.30 6.02 4.12
C VAL A 25 -5.41 6.00 2.90
N PHE A 26 -4.10 6.07 3.15
CA PHE A 26 -3.05 5.85 2.18
C PHE A 26 -2.51 4.42 2.32
N ILE A 27 -2.45 3.72 1.20
CA ILE A 27 -2.01 2.34 1.05
C ILE A 27 -0.67 2.36 0.31
N THR A 28 0.30 1.62 0.81
CA THR A 28 1.58 1.41 0.13
C THR A 28 2.07 -0.03 0.32
N ILE A 29 2.65 -0.61 -0.73
CA ILE A 29 3.18 -1.99 -0.75
C ILE A 29 4.72 -1.91 -0.88
N PRO A 30 5.45 -1.91 0.25
CA PRO A 30 6.88 -1.57 0.32
C PRO A 30 7.75 -2.31 -0.69
N ASP A 31 7.71 -3.63 -0.69
CA ASP A 31 8.58 -4.47 -1.52
C ASP A 31 8.36 -4.22 -3.01
N LEU A 32 7.11 -4.00 -3.42
CA LEU A 32 6.77 -3.71 -4.81
C LEU A 32 7.30 -2.32 -5.21
N ILE A 33 7.12 -1.30 -4.35
CA ILE A 33 7.64 0.04 -4.62
C ILE A 33 9.17 0.02 -4.75
N ASP A 34 9.87 -0.67 -3.85
CA ASP A 34 11.32 -0.80 -3.88
C ASP A 34 11.83 -1.47 -5.17
N ALA A 35 11.04 -2.39 -5.72
CA ALA A 35 11.30 -3.05 -6.99
C ALA A 35 10.87 -2.23 -8.22
N GLY A 36 10.39 -0.99 -8.03
CA GLY A 36 10.00 -0.07 -9.10
C GLY A 36 8.55 -0.20 -9.57
N PHE A 37 7.71 -0.96 -8.86
CA PHE A 37 6.28 -1.04 -9.17
C PHE A 37 5.54 0.20 -8.65
N VAL A 38 4.51 0.64 -9.38
CA VAL A 38 3.57 1.65 -8.89
C VAL A 38 2.53 0.94 -8.02
N ALA A 39 2.83 0.83 -6.72
CA ALA A 39 2.10 -0.02 -5.77
C ALA A 39 1.62 0.75 -4.53
N SER A 40 1.05 1.93 -4.76
CA SER A 40 0.45 2.78 -3.73
C SER A 40 -0.92 3.32 -4.17
N SER A 41 -1.79 3.65 -3.23
CA SER A 41 -3.11 4.24 -3.50
C SER A 41 -3.58 5.06 -2.30
N GLY A 42 -4.19 6.23 -2.52
CA GLY A 42 -4.63 7.12 -1.44
C GLY A 42 -6.03 7.67 -1.64
N GLY A 43 -6.57 8.28 -0.58
CA GLY A 43 -7.88 8.93 -0.60
C GLY A 43 -9.07 7.98 -0.40
N HIS A 44 -8.81 6.80 0.16
CA HIS A 44 -9.84 5.77 0.42
C HIS A 44 -10.41 5.93 1.82
N THR A 45 -11.66 5.52 2.02
CA THR A 45 -12.23 5.38 3.36
C THR A 45 -11.91 4.01 3.94
N GLU A 46 -12.10 3.82 5.25
CA GLU A 46 -11.78 2.55 5.93
C GLU A 46 -12.65 1.38 5.42
N ASP A 47 -13.85 1.67 4.90
CA ASP A 47 -14.77 0.68 4.34
C ASP A 47 -14.15 0.00 3.10
N ASP A 48 -13.98 -1.31 3.18
CA ASP A 48 -13.37 -2.17 2.15
C ASP A 48 -11.89 -1.86 1.81
N ILE A 49 -11.16 -1.24 2.73
CA ILE A 49 -9.75 -0.88 2.50
C ILE A 49 -8.86 -2.09 2.16
N ILE A 50 -9.21 -3.29 2.65
CA ILE A 50 -8.53 -4.55 2.33
C ILE A 50 -8.76 -4.96 0.87
N GLY A 51 -10.00 -4.83 0.36
CA GLY A 51 -10.33 -5.09 -1.03
C GLY A 51 -9.62 -4.10 -1.97
N ILE A 52 -9.56 -2.83 -1.58
CA ILE A 52 -8.82 -1.78 -2.29
C ILE A 52 -7.32 -2.10 -2.33
N ALA A 53 -6.71 -2.48 -1.20
CA ALA A 53 -5.31 -2.87 -1.15
C ALA A 53 -5.01 -4.09 -2.03
N SER A 54 -5.88 -5.10 -2.03
CA SER A 54 -5.76 -6.28 -2.89
C SER A 54 -5.80 -5.90 -4.38
N ASN A 55 -6.73 -5.02 -4.76
CA ASN A 55 -6.84 -4.51 -6.14
C ASN A 55 -5.65 -3.64 -6.54
N CYS A 56 -5.16 -2.78 -5.64
CA CYS A 56 -3.94 -1.99 -5.83
C CYS A 56 -2.75 -2.91 -6.10
N MET A 57 -2.56 -3.95 -5.29
CA MET A 57 -1.49 -4.94 -5.46
C MET A 57 -1.60 -5.68 -6.79
N LYS A 58 -2.82 -6.14 -7.13
CA LYS A 58 -3.09 -6.83 -8.39
C LYS A 58 -2.70 -5.97 -9.59
N ASN A 59 -3.20 -4.73 -9.64
CA ASN A 59 -2.95 -3.80 -10.74
C ASN A 59 -1.46 -3.45 -10.84
N ALA A 60 -0.78 -3.27 -9.70
CA ALA A 60 0.66 -3.04 -9.66
C ALA A 60 1.42 -4.21 -10.28
N LEU A 61 1.15 -5.44 -9.83
CA LEU A 61 1.79 -6.65 -10.32
C LEU A 61 1.52 -6.89 -11.82
N GLU A 62 0.27 -6.79 -12.27
CA GLU A 62 -0.09 -6.96 -13.68
C GLU A 62 0.65 -5.96 -14.58
N ASN A 63 0.67 -4.68 -14.19
CA ASN A 63 1.34 -3.64 -14.97
C ASN A 63 2.87 -3.77 -14.92
N GLY A 64 3.44 -4.05 -13.75
CA GLY A 64 4.89 -4.18 -13.57
C GLY A 64 5.44 -5.38 -14.35
N ILE A 65 4.80 -6.54 -14.25
CA ILE A 65 5.18 -7.74 -15.00
C ILE A 65 5.08 -7.49 -16.51
N LYS A 66 4.00 -6.84 -16.96
CA LYS A 66 3.83 -6.46 -18.38
C LYS A 66 4.93 -5.53 -18.89
N ASN A 67 5.47 -4.67 -18.02
CA ASN A 67 6.56 -3.75 -18.33
C ASN A 67 7.96 -4.35 -18.07
N GLY A 68 8.06 -5.65 -17.76
CA GLY A 68 9.32 -6.36 -17.59
C GLY A 68 9.97 -6.22 -16.21
N LEU A 69 9.23 -5.76 -15.19
CA LEU A 69 9.70 -5.79 -13.81
C LEU A 69 9.69 -7.22 -13.27
N GLU A 70 10.73 -7.57 -12.52
CA GLU A 70 10.80 -8.83 -11.80
C GLU A 70 10.04 -8.71 -10.47
N VAL A 71 9.22 -9.71 -10.16
CA VAL A 71 8.46 -9.73 -8.90
C VAL A 71 9.43 -9.96 -7.73
N PRO A 72 9.52 -9.03 -6.76
CA PRO A 72 10.53 -9.09 -5.70
C PRO A 72 10.23 -10.20 -4.69
N SER A 73 11.26 -10.64 -3.99
CA SER A 73 11.09 -11.44 -2.77
C SER A 73 10.40 -10.61 -1.69
N ILE A 74 9.64 -11.30 -0.84
CA ILE A 74 8.87 -10.65 0.22
C ILE A 74 9.78 -10.39 1.44
N SER A 75 9.76 -9.17 1.97
CA SER A 75 10.48 -8.81 3.19
C SER A 75 9.75 -9.29 4.45
N ASN A 76 10.49 -9.47 5.55
CA ASN A 76 9.82 -9.65 6.84
C ASN A 76 9.21 -8.33 7.29
N LEU A 77 8.11 -8.39 8.05
CA LEU A 77 7.46 -7.20 8.61
C LEU A 77 8.43 -6.29 9.39
N ARG A 78 9.43 -6.88 10.06
CA ARG A 78 10.42 -6.15 10.87
C ARG A 78 11.43 -5.35 10.04
N ASP A 79 11.59 -5.71 8.77
CA ASP A 79 12.57 -5.12 7.86
C ASP A 79 11.97 -3.96 7.06
N ILE A 80 10.66 -3.74 7.18
CA ILE A 80 9.95 -2.65 6.49
C ILE A 80 10.26 -1.32 7.15
N ASP A 81 10.94 -0.45 6.42
CA ASP A 81 11.17 0.93 6.83
C ASP A 81 9.92 1.79 6.56
N VAL A 82 9.00 1.79 7.52
CA VAL A 82 7.76 2.56 7.48
C VAL A 82 8.02 4.05 7.26
N LYS A 83 9.06 4.61 7.90
CA LYS A 83 9.38 6.04 7.80
C LYS A 83 9.76 6.41 6.38
N ARG A 84 10.62 5.61 5.74
CA ARG A 84 10.99 5.83 4.34
C ARG A 84 9.78 5.81 3.41
N HIS A 85 8.85 4.87 3.59
CA HIS A 85 7.66 4.74 2.74
C HIS A 85 6.57 5.79 3.01
N LEU A 86 6.65 6.49 4.14
CA LEU A 86 5.72 7.56 4.53
C LEU A 86 6.41 8.93 4.64
N ALA A 87 7.62 9.10 4.10
CA ALA A 87 8.43 10.31 4.26
C ALA A 87 7.72 11.59 3.80
N SER A 88 6.75 11.49 2.87
CA SER A 88 5.94 12.63 2.44
C SER A 88 5.09 13.24 3.57
N TYR A 89 4.78 12.48 4.61
CA TYR A 89 4.06 12.97 5.80
C TYR A 89 4.98 13.69 6.80
N ASP A 90 6.30 13.48 6.74
CA ASP A 90 7.25 14.22 7.60
C ASP A 90 7.43 15.67 7.14
N GLU A 91 7.24 15.94 5.85
CA GLU A 91 7.43 17.27 5.22
C GLU A 91 6.10 17.98 4.92
N GLY A 92 4.98 17.27 5.02
CA GLY A 92 3.65 17.73 4.61
C GLY A 92 2.84 18.39 5.73
N PRO A 93 1.74 19.09 5.38
CA PRO A 93 0.82 19.67 6.36
C PRO A 93 -0.19 18.65 6.94
N VAL A 94 -0.18 17.41 6.45
CA VAL A 94 -1.12 16.35 6.85
C VAL A 94 -0.46 15.49 7.93
N GLU A 95 -1.11 15.32 9.07
CA GLU A 95 -0.62 14.40 10.11
C GLU A 95 -1.26 13.02 9.96
N LEU A 96 -0.66 12.02 10.59
CA LEU A 96 -1.16 10.65 10.60
C LEU A 96 -1.81 10.33 11.94
N LYS A 97 -3.07 9.89 11.89
CA LYS A 97 -3.83 9.41 13.04
C LYS A 97 -3.36 8.04 13.49
N SER A 98 -3.07 7.14 12.55
CA SER A 98 -2.58 5.79 12.84
C SER A 98 -1.83 5.19 11.65
N ILE A 99 -0.99 4.20 11.93
CA ILE A 99 -0.29 3.40 10.94
C ILE A 99 -0.42 1.93 11.33
N THR A 100 -0.81 1.09 10.38
CA THR A 100 -0.92 -0.36 10.54
C THR A 100 -0.23 -1.06 9.37
N ILE A 101 0.34 -2.24 9.60
CA ILE A 101 0.90 -3.09 8.54
C ILE A 101 0.19 -4.44 8.56
N GLU A 102 -0.40 -4.83 7.43
CA GLU A 102 -1.12 -6.11 7.31
C GLU A 102 -0.66 -6.90 6.08
N TRP A 103 -0.84 -8.22 6.16
CA TRP A 103 -0.60 -9.11 5.02
C TRP A 103 -1.79 -9.13 4.08
N ILE A 104 -1.60 -8.67 2.85
CA ILE A 104 -2.64 -8.65 1.83
C ILE A 104 -2.31 -9.68 0.74
N LYS A 105 -3.35 -10.32 0.21
CA LYS A 105 -3.25 -11.28 -0.90
C LYS A 105 -3.88 -10.71 -2.15
N ALA A 106 -3.33 -11.03 -3.32
CA ALA A 106 -3.93 -10.74 -4.61
C ALA A 106 -3.74 -11.89 -5.58
N GLU A 107 -4.72 -12.08 -6.46
CA GLU A 107 -4.67 -13.07 -7.54
C GLU A 107 -4.41 -12.37 -8.88
N VAL A 108 -3.32 -12.77 -9.53
CA VAL A 108 -2.88 -12.29 -10.85
C VAL A 108 -2.89 -13.42 -11.86
#